data_AF-A0A7Y5NNY4-F1
#
_entry.id   AF-A0A7Y5NNY4-F1
#
_cell.length_a   1.000
_cell.length_b   1.000
_cell.length_c   1.000
_cell.angle_alpha   90.00
_cell.angle_beta   90.00
_cell.angle_gamma   90.00
#
_symmetry.space_group_name_H-M   'P 1'
#
loop_
_entity.id
_entity.type
_entity.pdbx_description
1 polymer ?
#
loop_
_entity_poly.entity_id
_entity_poly.type
_entity_poly.pdbx_seq_one_letter_code
_entity_poly.pdbx_strand_id
1 'polypeptide(L)'
;MKLTASVSVPVALLFVSLFACTTPQPPAQLPSTPYVAVLSGQMPPPIDRVARHAWIVVQRQDGPPHRHEYGSSGGPDPFDDFAAGDVMLHGVVAGTDAEIAAIDACLERAHSAFFEDHPDYFPIPGPNSNTYVARLIRDCSLMIELPATAIGRDYVGPVGADVTEAGTGIQIGSIPFGLRIGAREGVGIQIFGLPLGIHFWPPGIEVPINPGRIGFATDAHIERAPNGSNTEPFPDEIARAGAGSVELYALAMKVLHPEEVRGVEGQGVLGVSARAVYGKYVGYGAGLDLEMGIAIPAALAGRAHLFPVGLGVFVSQTGFLALFAGLGASGITDRMPSGLELPVEARFEIDAGPVARFGFFAREAFSFLEPRRTRGLLDLGELSIGCRARLGEAWGFDRGSYGSGYFFAFERREMGRDAMLGFAFGTEIDAGYSPK
;
A
#
# COMPACT_ATOMS: atom_id res chain seq x y z
N MET A 1 -7.69 -50.96 -0.44
CA MET A 1 -7.17 -49.87 -1.28
C MET A 1 -8.33 -48.97 -1.66
N LYS A 2 -8.55 -47.87 -0.92
CA LYS A 2 -9.50 -46.81 -1.29
C LYS A 2 -8.66 -45.55 -1.46
N LEU A 3 -8.45 -45.12 -2.70
CA LEU A 3 -7.85 -43.82 -3.00
C LEU A 3 -8.90 -42.75 -2.70
N THR A 4 -8.78 -42.08 -1.55
CA THR A 4 -9.39 -40.77 -1.33
C THR A 4 -8.45 -39.74 -1.93
N ALA A 5 -8.84 -39.16 -3.06
CA ALA A 5 -8.13 -38.03 -3.65
C ALA A 5 -8.23 -36.84 -2.69
N SER A 6 -7.15 -36.57 -1.95
CA SER A 6 -6.98 -35.30 -1.25
C SER A 6 -6.82 -34.22 -2.30
N VAL A 7 -7.87 -33.45 -2.56
CA VAL A 7 -7.72 -32.17 -3.25
C VAL A 7 -6.95 -31.28 -2.29
N SER A 8 -5.66 -31.14 -2.54
CA SER A 8 -4.77 -30.31 -1.75
C SER A 8 -5.23 -28.85 -1.93
N VAL A 9 -5.48 -28.20 -0.78
CA VAL A 9 -5.89 -26.79 -0.65
C VAL A 9 -5.01 -25.76 -1.40
N PRO A 10 -3.73 -25.99 -1.78
CA PRO A 10 -3.01 -25.04 -2.63
C PRO A 10 -3.72 -24.78 -3.95
N VAL A 11 -4.49 -25.74 -4.46
CA VAL A 11 -5.27 -25.58 -5.70
C VAL A 11 -6.47 -24.66 -5.49
N ALA A 12 -7.18 -24.76 -4.36
CA ALA A 12 -8.37 -23.94 -4.12
C ALA A 12 -8.04 -22.45 -3.91
N LEU A 13 -6.90 -22.14 -3.26
CA LEU A 13 -6.40 -20.76 -3.15
C LEU A 13 -5.88 -20.21 -4.49
N LEU A 14 -5.26 -21.06 -5.33
CA LEU A 14 -4.89 -20.70 -6.70
C LEU A 14 -6.12 -20.40 -7.57
N PHE A 15 -7.24 -21.09 -7.32
CA PHE A 15 -8.48 -20.91 -8.08
C PHE A 15 -9.18 -19.58 -7.79
N VAL A 16 -9.09 -19.04 -6.56
CA VAL A 16 -9.67 -17.72 -6.24
C VAL A 16 -8.87 -16.59 -6.92
N SER A 17 -7.55 -16.73 -7.05
CA SER A 17 -6.73 -15.76 -7.81
C SER A 17 -6.96 -15.78 -9.32
N LEU A 18 -7.47 -16.89 -9.89
CA LEU A 18 -7.69 -17.02 -11.34
C LEU A 18 -9.05 -16.48 -11.80
N PHE A 19 -10.03 -16.30 -10.90
CA PHE A 19 -11.37 -15.82 -11.24
C PHE A 19 -11.67 -14.39 -10.77
N ALA A 20 -10.75 -13.74 -10.04
CA ALA A 20 -10.88 -12.31 -9.70
C ALA A 20 -10.57 -11.37 -10.89
N CYS A 21 -9.97 -11.89 -11.96
CA CYS A 21 -9.75 -11.16 -13.20
C CYS A 21 -10.81 -11.53 -14.23
N THR A 22 -11.78 -10.63 -14.43
CA THR A 22 -12.47 -10.30 -15.70
C THR A 22 -13.93 -9.89 -15.46
N THR A 23 -14.18 -8.86 -14.66
CA THR A 23 -15.34 -8.00 -14.94
C THR A 23 -14.88 -7.01 -16.02
N PRO A 24 -15.49 -7.01 -17.23
CA PRO A 24 -15.15 -6.03 -18.24
C PRO A 24 -15.39 -4.63 -17.68
N GLN A 25 -14.35 -3.79 -17.65
CA GLN A 25 -14.51 -2.40 -17.24
C GLN A 25 -15.19 -1.63 -18.37
N PRO A 26 -16.16 -0.75 -18.08
CA PRO A 26 -16.76 0.10 -19.10
C PRO A 26 -15.67 1.05 -19.66
N PRO A 27 -15.68 1.34 -20.97
CA PRO A 27 -14.78 2.35 -21.52
C PRO A 27 -15.14 3.72 -20.94
N ALA A 28 -14.13 4.50 -20.53
CA ALA A 28 -14.40 5.84 -19.99
C ALA A 28 -14.98 6.75 -21.08
N GLN A 29 -16.05 7.46 -20.72
CA GLN A 29 -16.74 8.40 -21.61
C GLN A 29 -17.09 9.65 -20.81
N LEU A 30 -16.71 10.81 -21.36
CA LEU A 30 -17.09 12.11 -20.81
C LEU A 30 -18.36 12.60 -21.50
N PRO A 31 -19.28 13.26 -20.78
CA PRO A 31 -20.52 13.76 -21.36
C PRO A 31 -20.26 14.94 -22.31
N SER A 32 -21.22 15.20 -23.19
CA SER A 32 -21.18 16.37 -24.09
C SER A 32 -21.69 17.66 -23.44
N THR A 33 -22.27 17.59 -22.25
CA THR A 33 -22.69 18.73 -21.42
C THR A 33 -21.53 19.22 -20.54
N PRO A 34 -21.60 20.44 -19.98
CA PRO A 34 -20.64 20.87 -18.98
C PRO A 34 -20.49 19.84 -17.84
N TYR A 35 -19.26 19.61 -17.40
CA TYR A 35 -18.96 18.59 -16.41
C TYR A 35 -17.74 18.90 -15.54
N VAL A 36 -17.67 18.24 -14.39
CA VAL A 36 -16.46 18.01 -13.60
C VAL A 36 -16.19 16.52 -13.56
N ALA A 37 -14.98 16.09 -13.90
CA ALA A 37 -14.56 14.70 -13.91
C ALA A 37 -13.35 14.51 -12.99
N VAL A 38 -13.35 13.43 -12.21
CA VAL A 38 -12.20 13.04 -11.38
C VAL A 38 -11.54 11.85 -12.04
N LEU A 39 -10.24 11.97 -12.31
CA LEU A 39 -9.47 10.97 -13.01
C LEU A 39 -8.21 10.60 -12.22
N SER A 40 -7.65 9.44 -12.55
CA SER A 40 -6.27 9.14 -12.18
C SER A 40 -5.56 8.37 -13.28
N GLY A 41 -4.25 8.56 -13.39
CA GLY A 41 -3.38 7.90 -14.34
C GLY A 41 -2.41 6.99 -13.62
N GLN A 42 -2.12 5.84 -14.23
CA GLN A 42 -1.11 4.91 -13.74
C GLN A 42 0.25 5.61 -13.73
N MET A 43 0.97 5.58 -12.60
CA MET A 43 2.34 6.11 -12.57
C MET A 43 3.25 5.34 -13.55
N PRO A 44 4.37 5.91 -14.03
CA PRO A 44 5.31 5.17 -14.85
C PRO A 44 5.93 3.99 -14.06
N PRO A 45 6.43 2.96 -14.75
CA PRO A 45 7.26 1.96 -14.11
C PRO A 45 8.42 2.61 -13.33
N PRO A 46 8.77 2.08 -12.15
CA PRO A 46 8.33 0.78 -11.64
C PRO A 46 7.11 0.85 -10.71
N ILE A 47 6.58 2.02 -10.36
CA ILE A 47 5.48 2.12 -9.37
C ILE A 47 4.09 2.06 -10.02
N ASP A 48 4.05 1.76 -11.31
CA ASP A 48 2.84 1.64 -12.12
C ASP A 48 1.80 0.71 -11.50
N ARG A 49 2.21 -0.36 -10.81
CA ARG A 49 1.26 -1.32 -10.21
C ARG A 49 0.60 -0.86 -8.93
N VAL A 50 1.08 0.20 -8.29
CA VAL A 50 0.79 0.48 -6.88
C VAL A 50 0.46 1.95 -6.63
N ALA A 51 0.81 2.82 -7.57
CA ALA A 51 0.62 4.24 -7.47
C ALA A 51 -0.09 4.78 -8.71
N ARG A 52 -1.03 5.69 -8.48
CA ARG A 52 -1.70 6.50 -9.49
C ARG A 52 -1.61 7.96 -9.10
N HIS A 53 -1.54 8.83 -10.10
CA HIS A 53 -1.64 10.28 -9.93
C HIS A 53 -3.07 10.72 -10.26
N ALA A 54 -3.73 11.42 -9.35
CA ALA A 54 -5.08 11.92 -9.55
C ALA A 54 -5.10 13.38 -10.03
N TRP A 55 -6.14 13.74 -10.78
CA TRP A 55 -6.47 15.12 -11.18
C TRP A 55 -7.97 15.32 -11.35
N ILE A 56 -8.41 16.59 -11.41
CA ILE A 56 -9.81 16.97 -11.67
C ILE A 56 -9.85 17.78 -12.97
N VAL A 57 -10.79 17.46 -13.86
CA VAL A 57 -11.03 18.21 -15.09
C VAL A 57 -12.40 18.88 -15.03
N VAL A 58 -12.44 20.16 -15.35
CA VAL A 58 -13.65 20.96 -15.51
C VAL A 58 -13.81 21.31 -16.99
N GLN A 59 -14.91 20.88 -17.60
CA GLN A 59 -15.30 21.30 -18.94
C GLN A 59 -16.53 22.20 -18.83
N ARG A 60 -16.37 23.45 -19.24
CA ARG A 60 -17.46 24.43 -19.36
C ARG A 60 -18.15 24.31 -20.71
N GLN A 61 -19.26 25.02 -20.89
CA GLN A 61 -20.00 25.02 -22.15
C GLN A 61 -19.14 25.50 -23.33
N ASP A 62 -18.31 26.51 -23.08
CA ASP A 62 -17.39 27.08 -24.04
C ASP A 62 -15.96 27.08 -23.48
N GLY A 63 -14.98 26.86 -24.35
CA GLY A 63 -13.56 26.90 -24.00
C GLY A 63 -12.92 25.53 -23.79
N PRO A 64 -11.58 25.50 -23.66
CA PRO A 64 -10.85 24.27 -23.39
C PRO A 64 -11.15 23.76 -21.96
N PRO A 65 -10.95 22.46 -21.70
CA PRO A 65 -11.03 21.93 -20.36
C PRO A 65 -9.97 22.58 -19.46
N HIS A 66 -10.36 22.81 -18.21
CA HIS A 66 -9.50 23.32 -17.16
C HIS A 66 -9.13 22.17 -16.21
N ARG A 67 -7.84 21.98 -15.93
CA ARG A 67 -7.35 20.88 -15.10
C ARG A 67 -6.79 21.40 -13.78
N HIS A 68 -7.29 20.83 -12.69
CA HIS A 68 -6.79 21.02 -11.33
C HIS A 68 -5.92 19.82 -10.95
N GLU A 69 -4.61 20.06 -10.84
CA GLU A 69 -3.64 19.07 -10.40
C GLU A 69 -2.50 19.73 -9.61
N TYR A 70 -1.74 18.93 -8.88
CA TYR A 70 -0.61 19.45 -8.12
C TYR A 70 0.62 19.59 -9.02
N GLY A 71 1.13 20.81 -9.18
CA GLY A 71 2.44 21.11 -9.77
C GLY A 71 2.50 21.31 -11.29
N SER A 72 1.44 21.00 -12.03
CA SER A 72 1.35 21.24 -13.48
C SER A 72 -0.04 21.74 -13.89
N SER A 73 -0.15 22.21 -15.13
CA SER A 73 -1.42 22.41 -15.81
C SER A 73 -1.40 21.53 -17.06
N GLY A 74 -2.08 20.39 -17.01
CA GLY A 74 -2.08 19.42 -18.10
C GLY A 74 -2.63 19.98 -19.41
N GLY A 75 -2.44 19.19 -20.48
CA GLY A 75 -2.86 19.55 -21.83
C GLY A 75 -4.38 19.62 -22.03
N PRO A 76 -4.84 19.96 -23.25
CA PRO A 76 -6.26 20.12 -23.58
C PRO A 76 -7.03 18.79 -23.65
N ASP A 77 -6.35 17.64 -23.58
CA ASP A 77 -7.00 16.32 -23.52
C ASP A 77 -7.20 15.92 -22.05
N PRO A 78 -8.46 15.77 -21.57
CA PRO A 78 -8.77 15.37 -20.19
C PRO A 78 -8.16 14.05 -19.74
N PHE A 79 -7.87 13.16 -20.68
CA PHE A 79 -7.25 11.86 -20.43
C PHE A 79 -5.73 11.88 -20.64
N ASP A 80 -5.15 13.03 -21.01
CA ASP A 80 -3.70 13.16 -21.08
C ASP A 80 -3.10 13.06 -19.67
N ASP A 81 -1.89 12.55 -19.58
CA ASP A 81 -1.18 12.34 -18.31
C ASP A 81 0.31 12.24 -18.62
N PHE A 82 1.14 12.68 -17.69
CA PHE A 82 2.59 12.64 -17.85
C PHE A 82 3.12 11.20 -17.93
N ALA A 83 2.36 10.26 -17.37
CA ALA A 83 2.67 8.85 -17.37
C ALA A 83 1.98 8.10 -18.52
N ALA A 84 2.72 7.16 -19.09
CA ALA A 84 2.19 6.16 -19.99
C ALA A 84 1.38 5.11 -19.21
N GLY A 85 0.15 4.80 -19.63
CA GLY A 85 -0.59 3.67 -19.06
C GLY A 85 -2.10 3.82 -19.05
N ASP A 86 -2.76 3.04 -18.19
CA ASP A 86 -4.19 3.08 -17.96
C ASP A 86 -4.62 4.38 -17.25
N VAL A 87 -5.70 5.01 -17.73
CA VAL A 87 -6.35 6.16 -17.09
C VAL A 87 -7.76 5.77 -16.65
N MET A 88 -8.07 6.04 -15.39
CA MET A 88 -9.34 5.73 -14.75
C MET A 88 -10.17 7.01 -14.61
N LEU A 89 -11.44 6.92 -15.00
CA LEU A 89 -12.49 7.89 -14.71
C LEU A 89 -13.30 7.38 -13.51
N HIS A 90 -13.15 8.05 -12.37
CA HIS A 90 -13.76 7.65 -11.11
C HIS A 90 -15.20 8.13 -10.96
N GLY A 91 -15.51 9.27 -11.60
CA GLY A 91 -16.85 9.83 -11.57
C GLY A 91 -16.94 11.14 -12.33
N VAL A 92 -18.18 11.51 -12.65
CA VAL A 92 -18.51 12.74 -13.36
C VAL A 92 -19.70 13.43 -12.67
N VAL A 93 -19.55 14.71 -12.41
CA VAL A 93 -20.64 15.63 -12.05
C VAL A 93 -20.99 16.42 -13.30
N ALA A 94 -22.12 16.12 -13.94
CA ALA A 94 -22.62 16.87 -15.10
C ALA A 94 -23.73 17.82 -14.67
N GLY A 95 -23.80 19.00 -15.30
CA GLY A 95 -24.79 20.01 -14.95
C GLY A 95 -24.89 21.13 -15.97
N THR A 96 -25.61 22.18 -15.60
CA THR A 96 -25.63 23.45 -16.34
C THR A 96 -24.28 24.16 -16.23
N ASP A 97 -23.95 25.03 -17.18
CA ASP A 97 -22.69 25.80 -17.13
C ASP A 97 -22.56 26.62 -15.84
N ALA A 98 -23.68 27.15 -15.31
CA ALA A 98 -23.70 27.90 -14.06
C ALA A 98 -23.36 27.03 -12.84
N GLU A 99 -23.86 25.79 -12.79
CA GLU A 99 -23.53 24.84 -11.72
C GLU A 99 -22.05 24.43 -11.78
N ILE A 100 -21.55 24.11 -12.98
CA ILE A 100 -20.15 23.73 -13.17
C ILE A 100 -19.21 24.92 -12.89
N ALA A 101 -19.58 26.14 -13.27
CA ALA A 101 -18.82 27.35 -12.94
C ALA A 101 -18.75 27.61 -11.43
N ALA A 102 -19.81 27.29 -10.68
CA ALA A 102 -19.80 27.40 -9.23
C ALA A 102 -18.85 26.39 -8.57
N ILE A 103 -18.79 25.16 -9.11
CA ILE A 103 -17.84 24.13 -8.68
C ILE A 103 -16.41 24.55 -9.02
N ASP A 104 -16.13 25.02 -10.23
CA ASP A 104 -14.81 25.49 -10.64
C ASP A 104 -14.30 26.62 -9.74
N ALA A 105 -15.16 27.59 -9.44
CA ALA A 105 -14.83 28.66 -8.48
C ALA A 105 -14.56 28.13 -7.06
N CYS A 106 -15.18 27.02 -6.65
CA CYS A 106 -14.84 26.34 -5.40
C CYS A 106 -13.46 25.68 -5.48
N LEU A 107 -13.17 24.96 -6.57
CA LEU A 107 -11.90 24.27 -6.77
C LEU A 107 -10.72 25.27 -6.75
N GLU A 108 -10.87 26.44 -7.36
CA GLU A 108 -9.88 27.52 -7.30
C GLU A 108 -9.59 28.02 -5.87
N ARG A 109 -10.64 28.13 -5.04
CA ARG A 109 -10.48 28.53 -3.63
C ARG A 109 -9.81 27.42 -2.83
N ALA A 110 -10.22 26.17 -3.03
CA ALA A 110 -9.66 25.01 -2.36
C ALA A 110 -8.19 24.78 -2.77
N HIS A 111 -7.85 25.01 -4.04
CA HIS A 111 -6.48 25.02 -4.53
C HIS A 111 -5.62 26.01 -3.74
N SER A 112 -6.06 27.28 -3.68
CA SER A 112 -5.32 28.33 -2.98
C SER A 112 -5.15 27.98 -1.49
N ALA A 113 -6.22 27.51 -0.83
CA ALA A 113 -6.19 27.11 0.57
C ALA A 113 -5.24 25.91 0.82
N PHE A 114 -5.17 24.93 -0.08
CA PHE A 114 -4.27 23.79 0.07
C PHE A 114 -2.80 24.22 0.12
N PHE A 115 -2.38 25.13 -0.78
CA PHE A 115 -0.99 25.60 -0.81
C PHE A 115 -0.64 26.51 0.39
N GLU A 116 -1.65 27.16 1.00
CA GLU A 116 -1.47 27.87 2.28
C GLU A 116 -1.30 26.89 3.46
N ASP A 117 -2.14 25.85 3.53
CA ASP A 117 -2.13 24.84 4.60
C ASP A 117 -0.91 23.90 4.51
N HIS A 118 -0.45 23.60 3.30
CA HIS A 118 0.57 22.60 3.00
C HIS A 118 1.67 23.18 2.08
N PRO A 119 2.57 24.01 2.64
CA PRO A 119 3.66 24.60 1.86
C PRO A 119 4.71 23.56 1.42
N ASP A 120 4.79 22.42 2.11
CA ASP A 120 5.74 21.35 1.83
C ASP A 120 5.04 20.15 1.16
N TYR A 121 5.75 19.48 0.25
CA TYR A 121 5.31 18.24 -0.39
C TYR A 121 6.05 17.02 0.17
N PHE A 122 5.30 15.97 0.52
CA PHE A 122 5.88 14.70 0.97
C PHE A 122 5.22 13.50 0.25
N PRO A 123 5.95 12.76 -0.61
CA PRO A 123 5.36 11.75 -1.49
C PRO A 123 4.50 10.68 -0.79
N ILE A 124 4.94 10.16 0.35
CA ILE A 124 4.23 9.11 1.12
C ILE A 124 4.58 9.32 2.60
N PRO A 125 3.63 9.55 3.53
CA PRO A 125 2.18 9.37 3.38
C PRO A 125 1.41 10.59 2.84
N GLY A 126 2.06 11.75 2.69
CA GLY A 126 1.41 13.02 2.36
C GLY A 126 1.92 14.18 3.25
N PRO A 127 1.56 15.43 2.95
CA PRO A 127 0.65 15.83 1.87
C PRO A 127 1.32 15.71 0.48
N ASN A 128 0.60 15.15 -0.49
CA ASN A 128 1.07 14.94 -1.87
C ASN A 128 0.00 15.30 -2.92
N SER A 129 0.22 14.94 -4.18
CA SER A 129 -0.71 15.24 -5.28
C SER A 129 -2.09 14.58 -5.13
N ASN A 130 -2.15 13.37 -4.58
CA ASN A 130 -3.40 12.70 -4.29
C ASN A 130 -4.09 13.27 -3.04
N THR A 131 -3.33 13.70 -2.03
CA THR A 131 -3.87 14.46 -0.88
C THR A 131 -4.54 15.76 -1.35
N TYR A 132 -3.91 16.47 -2.30
CA TYR A 132 -4.45 17.67 -2.93
C TYR A 132 -5.80 17.40 -3.59
N VAL A 133 -5.89 16.42 -4.49
CA VAL A 133 -7.14 16.10 -5.18
C VAL A 133 -8.22 15.63 -4.21
N ALA A 134 -7.86 14.78 -3.24
CA ALA A 134 -8.79 14.30 -2.23
C ALA A 134 -9.36 15.46 -1.38
N ARG A 135 -8.54 16.46 -1.04
CA ARG A 135 -8.99 17.67 -0.34
C ARG A 135 -9.95 18.50 -1.19
N LEU A 136 -9.65 18.72 -2.47
CA LEU A 136 -10.53 19.45 -3.40
C LEU A 136 -11.89 18.77 -3.55
N ILE A 137 -11.90 17.44 -3.67
CA ILE A 137 -13.13 16.63 -3.72
C ILE A 137 -13.99 16.86 -2.48
N ARG A 138 -13.38 16.86 -1.29
CA ARG A 138 -14.07 17.07 0.00
C ARG A 138 -14.59 18.50 0.14
N ASP A 139 -13.72 19.49 -0.04
CA ASP A 139 -14.03 20.92 0.12
C ASP A 139 -15.15 21.37 -0.84
N CYS A 140 -15.20 20.81 -2.04
CA CYS A 140 -16.21 21.12 -3.05
C CYS A 140 -17.32 20.07 -3.17
N SER A 141 -17.38 19.10 -2.25
CA SER A 141 -18.46 18.11 -2.15
C SER A 141 -18.75 17.38 -3.47
N LEU A 142 -17.71 16.97 -4.20
CA LEU A 142 -17.87 16.25 -5.47
C LEU A 142 -18.40 14.82 -5.28
N MET A 143 -18.20 14.25 -4.08
CA MET A 143 -18.68 12.92 -3.69
C MET A 143 -18.14 11.77 -4.57
N ILE A 144 -16.91 11.90 -5.07
CA ILE A 144 -16.24 10.91 -5.93
C ILE A 144 -15.01 10.40 -5.21
N GLU A 145 -14.88 9.08 -5.07
CA GLU A 145 -13.78 8.44 -4.37
C GLU A 145 -12.56 8.28 -5.30
N LEU A 146 -11.37 8.54 -4.79
CA LEU A 146 -10.12 8.13 -5.46
C LEU A 146 -9.89 6.63 -5.24
N PRO A 147 -9.06 5.94 -6.05
CA PRO A 147 -8.75 4.53 -5.85
C PRO A 147 -7.72 4.33 -4.73
N ALA A 148 -7.60 3.13 -4.15
CA ALA A 148 -6.61 2.89 -3.09
C ALA A 148 -5.15 3.03 -3.56
N THR A 149 -4.91 3.00 -4.87
CA THR A 149 -3.60 3.30 -5.48
C THR A 149 -3.33 4.80 -5.63
N ALA A 150 -4.28 5.68 -5.31
CA ALA A 150 -4.01 7.10 -5.08
C ALA A 150 -3.39 7.26 -3.68
N ILE A 151 -2.14 6.80 -3.53
CA ILE A 151 -1.40 6.80 -2.26
C ILE A 151 -1.42 8.20 -1.65
N GLY A 152 -1.83 8.31 -0.39
CA GLY A 152 -1.96 9.58 0.35
C GLY A 152 -3.32 10.27 0.26
N ARG A 153 -4.33 9.70 -0.42
CA ARG A 153 -5.71 10.24 -0.46
C ARG A 153 -6.34 10.40 0.94
N ASP A 154 -6.01 9.48 1.85
CA ASP A 154 -6.53 9.40 3.22
C ASP A 154 -5.66 10.20 4.24
N TYR A 155 -4.68 10.99 3.79
CA TYR A 155 -3.84 11.82 4.65
C TYR A 155 -4.63 13.00 5.24
N VAL A 156 -4.62 13.12 6.57
CA VAL A 156 -5.32 14.19 7.33
C VAL A 156 -4.37 15.03 8.19
N GLY A 157 -3.08 15.05 7.87
CA GLY A 157 -2.05 15.72 8.66
C GLY A 157 -1.32 14.79 9.65
N PRO A 158 -0.37 15.33 10.44
CA PRO A 158 0.37 14.57 11.44
C PRO A 158 -0.52 13.90 12.49
N VAL A 159 -1.60 14.58 12.88
CA VAL A 159 -2.76 14.08 13.62
C VAL A 159 -3.97 14.90 13.17
N GLY A 160 -5.05 14.27 12.77
CA GLY A 160 -6.22 14.98 12.28
C GLY A 160 -7.45 14.11 12.08
N ALA A 161 -8.52 14.77 11.64
CA ALA A 161 -9.79 14.17 11.28
C ALA A 161 -10.38 14.97 10.11
N ASP A 162 -11.09 14.28 9.23
CA ASP A 162 -11.77 14.88 8.08
C ASP A 162 -13.02 14.05 7.74
N VAL A 163 -13.86 14.56 6.83
CA VAL A 163 -14.87 13.75 6.16
C VAL A 163 -14.22 12.86 5.09
N THR A 164 -14.93 11.84 4.63
CA THR A 164 -14.46 10.99 3.52
C THR A 164 -14.77 11.61 2.16
N GLU A 165 -14.11 11.16 1.08
CA GLU A 165 -14.28 11.76 -0.26
C GLU A 165 -15.70 11.70 -0.83
N ALA A 166 -16.46 10.64 -0.53
CA ALA A 166 -17.88 10.57 -0.91
C ALA A 166 -18.78 11.41 0.01
N GLY A 167 -18.24 12.00 1.07
CA GLY A 167 -18.98 12.83 2.04
C GLY A 167 -19.93 12.04 2.93
N THR A 168 -19.81 10.70 2.97
CA THR A 168 -20.74 9.82 3.71
C THR A 168 -20.19 9.26 5.02
N GLY A 169 -19.00 9.73 5.41
CA GLY A 169 -18.24 9.16 6.50
C GLY A 169 -17.26 10.13 7.15
N ILE A 170 -16.47 9.59 8.06
CA ILE A 170 -15.36 10.27 8.72
C ILE A 170 -14.08 9.46 8.56
N GLN A 171 -12.96 10.17 8.53
CA GLN A 171 -11.63 9.61 8.63
C GLN A 171 -10.85 10.31 9.73
N ILE A 172 -10.08 9.54 10.49
CA ILE A 172 -9.17 10.02 11.52
C ILE A 172 -7.81 9.42 11.27
N GLY A 173 -6.75 10.17 11.55
CA GLY A 173 -5.42 9.70 11.21
C GLY A 173 -4.33 10.41 11.97
N SER A 174 -3.19 9.76 11.94
CA SER A 174 -1.89 10.25 12.37
C SER A 174 -0.83 9.63 11.46
N ILE A 175 0.42 10.11 11.55
CA ILE A 175 1.52 9.37 10.96
C ILE A 175 1.97 8.30 11.98
N PRO A 176 1.86 6.98 11.68
CA PRO A 176 1.63 6.38 10.36
C PRO A 176 0.23 5.78 10.13
N PHE A 177 -0.69 5.83 11.09
CA PHE A 177 -1.97 5.11 11.03
C PHE A 177 -3.18 6.00 10.83
N GLY A 178 -4.16 5.53 10.06
CA GLY A 178 -5.48 6.14 10.01
C GLY A 178 -6.58 5.11 9.87
N LEU A 179 -7.79 5.56 10.15
CA LEU A 179 -9.03 4.80 10.12
C LEU A 179 -10.07 5.63 9.37
N ARG A 180 -10.79 4.98 8.47
CA ARG A 180 -11.91 5.54 7.72
C ARG A 180 -13.15 4.68 7.93
N ILE A 181 -14.29 5.33 8.11
CA ILE A 181 -15.60 4.69 8.06
C ILE A 181 -16.59 5.58 7.31
N GLY A 182 -17.24 5.03 6.29
CA GLY A 182 -18.25 5.72 5.48
C GLY A 182 -19.31 4.76 4.95
N ALA A 183 -20.49 5.29 4.62
CA ALA A 183 -21.59 4.48 4.10
C ALA A 183 -21.31 3.95 2.68
N ARG A 184 -20.64 4.76 1.85
CA ARG A 184 -20.15 4.37 0.52
C ARG A 184 -18.80 3.68 0.65
N GLU A 185 -17.84 4.38 1.22
CA GLU A 185 -16.43 3.99 1.25
C GLU A 185 -16.15 2.73 2.10
N GLY A 186 -17.11 2.33 2.95
CA GLY A 186 -16.99 1.21 3.88
C GLY A 186 -16.05 1.48 5.05
N VAL A 187 -15.32 0.47 5.50
CA VAL A 187 -14.36 0.58 6.61
C VAL A 187 -12.96 0.31 6.09
N GLY A 188 -12.03 1.23 6.35
CA GLY A 188 -10.65 1.11 5.93
C GLY A 188 -9.67 1.57 7.00
N ILE A 189 -8.45 1.07 6.91
CA ILE A 189 -7.29 1.58 7.62
C ILE A 189 -6.29 2.10 6.59
N GLN A 190 -5.52 3.11 6.96
CA GLN A 190 -4.35 3.53 6.18
C GLN A 190 -3.09 3.33 7.01
N ILE A 191 -2.04 2.88 6.36
CA ILE A 191 -0.74 2.62 6.98
C ILE A 191 0.32 3.25 6.10
N PHE A 192 1.03 4.25 6.62
CA PHE A 192 2.00 5.03 5.86
C PHE A 192 1.43 5.52 4.51
N GLY A 193 0.18 6.00 4.47
CA GLY A 193 -0.45 6.52 3.26
C GLY A 193 -1.08 5.47 2.35
N LEU A 194 -0.90 4.18 2.67
CA LEU A 194 -1.43 3.05 1.90
C LEU A 194 -2.80 2.62 2.44
N PRO A 195 -3.88 2.78 1.66
CA PRO A 195 -5.22 2.41 2.08
C PRO A 195 -5.49 0.90 1.95
N LEU A 196 -6.11 0.30 2.96
CA LEU A 196 -6.59 -1.08 2.99
C LEU A 196 -7.99 -1.10 3.59
N GLY A 197 -8.95 -1.76 2.97
CA GLY A 197 -10.33 -1.68 3.47
C GLY A 197 -11.32 -2.65 2.86
N ILE A 198 -12.53 -2.62 3.41
CA ILE A 198 -13.70 -3.32 2.89
C ILE A 198 -14.72 -2.26 2.51
N HIS A 199 -15.07 -2.23 1.23
CA HIS A 199 -16.09 -1.37 0.67
C HIS A 199 -17.45 -2.08 0.74
N PHE A 200 -18.49 -1.39 1.19
CA PHE A 200 -19.81 -2.02 1.37
C PHE A 200 -20.66 -2.00 0.10
N TRP A 201 -20.62 -0.91 -0.68
CA TRP A 201 -21.45 -0.80 -1.88
C TRP A 201 -20.84 0.07 -2.98
N PRO A 202 -20.47 -0.51 -4.14
CA PRO A 202 -20.54 -1.94 -4.44
C PRO A 202 -19.52 -2.73 -3.58
N PRO A 203 -19.80 -3.99 -3.23
CA PRO A 203 -18.95 -4.73 -2.32
C PRO A 203 -17.57 -5.00 -2.95
N GLY A 204 -16.51 -4.74 -2.20
CA GLY A 204 -15.15 -4.93 -2.67
C GLY A 204 -14.11 -4.82 -1.55
N ILE A 205 -12.89 -5.22 -1.84
CA ILE A 205 -11.74 -5.08 -0.96
C ILE A 205 -10.82 -4.03 -1.56
N GLU A 206 -10.50 -3.00 -0.81
CA GLU A 206 -9.53 -1.99 -1.20
C GLU A 206 -8.12 -2.46 -0.86
N VAL A 207 -7.26 -2.41 -1.87
CA VAL A 207 -5.85 -2.79 -1.76
C VAL A 207 -5.02 -1.77 -2.54
N PRO A 208 -3.84 -1.37 -2.05
CA PRO A 208 -2.98 -0.38 -2.72
C PRO A 208 -2.17 -1.03 -3.86
N ILE A 209 -2.85 -1.83 -4.68
CA ILE A 209 -2.35 -2.46 -5.90
C ILE A 209 -3.42 -2.24 -6.97
N ASN A 210 -3.01 -1.89 -8.18
CA ASN A 210 -3.90 -1.61 -9.29
C ASN A 210 -4.87 -2.78 -9.53
N PRO A 211 -6.16 -2.48 -9.78
CA PRO A 211 -6.74 -1.14 -9.98
C PRO A 211 -7.11 -0.38 -8.69
N GLY A 212 -6.69 -0.84 -7.51
CA GLY A 212 -7.02 -0.22 -6.21
C GLY A 212 -8.20 -0.88 -5.50
N ARG A 213 -8.87 -1.83 -6.17
CA ARG A 213 -10.04 -2.55 -5.63
C ARG A 213 -10.13 -3.95 -6.25
N ILE A 214 -10.36 -4.95 -5.41
CA ILE A 214 -10.72 -6.31 -5.81
C ILE A 214 -12.21 -6.50 -5.54
N GLY A 215 -12.99 -6.79 -6.58
CA GLY A 215 -14.44 -6.93 -6.49
C GLY A 215 -15.15 -6.15 -7.59
N PHE A 216 -16.32 -5.62 -7.30
CA PHE A 216 -17.09 -4.82 -8.26
C PHE A 216 -16.50 -3.40 -8.34
N ALA A 217 -15.72 -3.14 -9.38
CA ALA A 217 -15.25 -1.78 -9.69
C ALA A 217 -16.35 -0.99 -10.40
N THR A 218 -16.40 0.32 -10.13
CA THR A 218 -17.31 1.28 -10.80
C THR A 218 -16.57 2.23 -11.73
N ASP A 219 -15.24 2.23 -11.68
CA ASP A 219 -14.40 3.11 -12.46
C ASP A 219 -14.40 2.68 -13.93
N ALA A 220 -14.43 3.65 -14.83
CA ALA A 220 -14.32 3.41 -16.25
C ALA A 220 -12.86 3.65 -16.70
N HIS A 221 -12.36 2.88 -17.65
CA HIS A 221 -10.94 2.86 -17.99
C HIS A 221 -10.68 3.25 -19.46
N ILE A 222 -9.51 3.83 -19.72
CA ILE A 222 -8.93 4.02 -21.05
C ILE A 222 -7.46 3.61 -21.00
N GLU A 223 -7.08 2.60 -21.80
CA GLU A 223 -5.68 2.27 -22.02
C GLU A 223 -5.04 3.25 -22.99
N ARG A 224 -3.87 3.79 -22.64
CA ARG A 224 -3.11 4.68 -23.51
C ARG A 224 -1.79 4.06 -23.92
N ALA A 225 -1.40 4.32 -25.16
CA ALA A 225 -0.05 4.01 -25.63
C ALA A 225 0.95 4.89 -24.87
N PRO A 226 2.17 4.39 -24.59
CA PRO A 226 3.19 5.20 -23.93
C PRO A 226 3.51 6.45 -24.73
N ASN A 227 3.11 7.62 -24.24
CA ASN A 227 3.70 8.88 -24.66
C ASN A 227 5.08 8.92 -24.00
N GLY A 228 6.13 9.04 -24.81
CA GLY A 228 7.53 8.94 -24.37
C GLY A 228 7.78 9.66 -23.04
N SER A 229 8.56 9.02 -22.17
CA SER A 229 8.74 9.40 -20.77
C SER A 229 9.01 10.90 -20.60
N ASN A 230 7.99 11.67 -20.25
CA ASN A 230 8.22 12.98 -19.68
C ASN A 230 8.67 12.72 -18.23
N THR A 231 9.99 12.60 -18.06
CA THR A 231 10.59 12.56 -16.74
C THR A 231 10.48 13.97 -16.16
N GLU A 232 9.37 14.25 -15.48
CA GLU A 232 9.31 15.37 -14.55
C GLU A 232 10.38 15.13 -13.48
N PRO A 233 11.36 16.04 -13.31
CA PRO A 233 12.28 15.95 -12.20
C PRO A 233 11.49 16.19 -10.90
N PHE A 234 11.49 15.21 -9.99
CA PHE A 234 11.00 15.43 -8.63
C PHE A 234 11.71 16.65 -8.03
N PRO A 235 11.01 17.53 -7.28
CA PRO A 235 11.59 18.74 -6.73
C PRO A 235 12.89 18.45 -5.96
N ASP A 236 13.95 19.14 -6.35
CA ASP A 236 15.32 18.91 -5.89
C ASP A 236 15.57 19.34 -4.42
N GLU A 237 14.54 19.86 -3.74
CA GLU A 237 14.69 20.76 -2.59
C GLU A 237 14.37 20.19 -1.19
N ILE A 238 13.78 19.00 -0.99
CA ILE A 238 13.35 18.59 0.38
C ILE A 238 13.84 17.22 0.86
N ALA A 239 14.90 16.69 0.27
CA ALA A 239 15.19 15.29 0.54
C ALA A 239 16.29 15.08 1.58
N ARG A 240 15.84 14.81 2.81
CA ARG A 240 16.65 14.07 3.78
C ARG A 240 16.73 12.60 3.32
N ALA A 241 17.87 11.93 3.52
CA ALA A 241 17.99 10.55 3.05
C ALA A 241 16.95 9.66 3.73
N GLY A 242 16.36 8.78 2.94
CA GLY A 242 15.40 7.81 3.42
C GLY A 242 15.35 6.64 2.47
N ALA A 243 15.12 5.45 3.00
CA ALA A 243 14.90 4.25 2.21
C ALA A 243 13.82 3.42 2.89
N GLY A 244 12.96 2.79 2.11
CA GLY A 244 11.91 1.95 2.64
C GLY A 244 11.41 0.94 1.62
N SER A 245 10.74 -0.07 2.14
CA SER A 245 10.13 -1.15 1.37
C SER A 245 8.77 -1.49 1.98
N VAL A 246 7.82 -1.80 1.10
CA VAL A 246 6.50 -2.33 1.45
C VAL A 246 6.25 -3.58 0.63
N GLU A 247 5.96 -4.67 1.34
CA GLU A 247 5.68 -6.00 0.80
C GLU A 247 4.22 -6.34 1.07
N LEU A 248 3.52 -6.82 0.05
CA LEU A 248 2.19 -7.43 0.14
C LEU A 248 2.32 -8.88 -0.33
N TYR A 249 2.04 -9.85 0.53
CA TYR A 249 2.38 -11.25 0.25
C TYR A 249 1.34 -12.25 0.76
N ALA A 250 1.32 -13.41 0.10
CA ALA A 250 0.74 -14.64 0.63
C ALA A 250 1.87 -15.55 1.13
N LEU A 251 1.73 -16.09 2.33
CA LEU A 251 2.70 -16.98 2.97
C LEU A 251 2.03 -18.30 3.32
N ALA A 252 2.58 -19.39 2.80
CA ALA A 252 2.21 -20.75 3.17
C ALA A 252 3.33 -21.34 4.04
N MET A 253 2.99 -21.86 5.22
CA MET A 253 3.96 -22.53 6.11
C MET A 253 3.51 -23.93 6.47
N LYS A 254 4.49 -24.82 6.55
CA LYS A 254 4.34 -26.19 7.03
C LYS A 254 4.96 -26.31 8.42
N VAL A 255 4.22 -26.88 9.36
CA VAL A 255 4.72 -27.22 10.70
C VAL A 255 5.57 -28.49 10.60
N LEU A 256 6.72 -28.52 11.27
CA LEU A 256 7.63 -29.66 11.18
C LEU A 256 7.18 -30.82 12.07
N HIS A 257 6.70 -30.53 13.27
CA HIS A 257 6.24 -31.48 14.30
C HIS A 257 4.87 -31.04 14.82
N PRO A 258 3.77 -31.32 14.09
CA PRO A 258 2.42 -30.88 14.45
C PRO A 258 2.00 -31.19 15.90
N GLU A 259 2.50 -32.27 16.48
CA GLU A 259 2.27 -32.69 17.86
C GLU A 259 2.71 -31.66 18.91
N GLU A 260 3.79 -30.91 18.66
CA GLU A 260 4.29 -29.85 19.54
C GLU A 260 3.44 -28.57 19.43
N VAL A 261 2.60 -28.48 18.39
CA VAL A 261 1.71 -27.34 18.09
C VAL A 261 0.24 -27.75 18.10
N ARG A 262 -0.16 -28.66 19.01
CA ARG A 262 -1.55 -29.14 19.18
C ARG A 262 -2.21 -29.61 17.88
N GLY A 263 -1.47 -30.27 17.01
CA GLY A 263 -1.95 -30.80 15.74
C GLY A 263 -2.16 -29.75 14.66
N VAL A 264 -1.53 -28.57 14.76
CA VAL A 264 -1.48 -27.64 13.63
C VAL A 264 -0.53 -28.21 12.58
N GLU A 265 -1.04 -28.47 11.38
CA GLU A 265 -0.25 -29.06 10.28
C GLU A 265 0.45 -28.00 9.43
N GLY A 266 -0.14 -26.81 9.34
CA GLY A 266 0.34 -25.72 8.52
C GLY A 266 -0.54 -24.48 8.65
N GLN A 267 -0.10 -23.39 8.05
CA GLN A 267 -0.81 -22.13 7.99
C GLN A 267 -0.71 -21.49 6.61
N GLY A 268 -1.75 -20.78 6.21
CA GLY A 268 -1.77 -19.90 5.05
C GLY A 268 -2.24 -18.52 5.48
N VAL A 269 -1.40 -17.51 5.31
CA VAL A 269 -1.68 -16.12 5.71
C VAL A 269 -1.48 -15.16 4.55
N LEU A 270 -2.24 -14.08 4.55
CA LEU A 270 -1.97 -12.87 3.78
C LEU A 270 -1.31 -11.86 4.71
N GLY A 271 -0.30 -11.16 4.21
CA GLY A 271 0.48 -10.24 5.02
C GLY A 271 0.93 -8.97 4.30
N VAL A 272 1.20 -7.97 5.12
CA VAL A 272 1.83 -6.70 4.76
C VAL A 272 3.06 -6.52 5.64
N SER A 273 4.24 -6.31 5.06
CA SER A 273 5.45 -5.91 5.79
C SER A 273 5.93 -4.57 5.27
N ALA A 274 6.17 -3.61 6.16
CA ALA A 274 6.70 -2.30 5.80
C ALA A 274 7.93 -1.97 6.65
N ARG A 275 8.97 -1.41 6.04
CA ARG A 275 10.16 -0.88 6.72
C ARG A 275 10.55 0.45 6.10
N ALA A 276 10.99 1.37 6.95
CA ALA A 276 11.56 2.63 6.53
C ALA A 276 12.74 2.97 7.44
N VAL A 277 13.77 3.57 6.87
CA VAL A 277 14.94 4.13 7.55
C VAL A 277 15.11 5.56 7.03
N TYR A 278 15.24 6.52 7.92
CA TYR A 278 15.30 7.95 7.59
C TYR A 278 16.42 8.65 8.37
N GLY A 279 17.34 9.29 7.65
CA GLY A 279 18.46 10.05 8.22
C GLY A 279 19.58 10.26 7.21
N LYS A 280 20.71 10.87 7.58
CA LYS A 280 21.78 11.20 6.61
C LYS A 280 22.83 10.10 6.43
N TYR A 281 23.31 9.55 7.55
CA TYR A 281 24.36 8.52 7.58
C TYR A 281 23.90 7.33 8.41
N VAL A 282 23.40 7.63 9.61
CA VAL A 282 22.63 6.73 10.45
C VAL A 282 21.21 7.26 10.49
N GLY A 283 20.25 6.42 10.14
CA GLY A 283 18.84 6.74 10.07
C GLY A 283 18.05 6.12 11.21
N TYR A 284 16.99 6.83 11.60
CA TYR A 284 15.94 6.31 12.44
C TYR A 284 15.06 5.36 11.62
N GLY A 285 14.82 4.17 12.15
CA GLY A 285 14.00 3.14 11.51
C GLY A 285 12.61 3.07 12.11
N ALA A 286 11.62 2.76 11.29
CA ALA A 286 10.31 2.32 11.73
C ALA A 286 9.80 1.20 10.81
N GLY A 287 8.83 0.42 11.29
CA GLY A 287 8.27 -0.68 10.52
C GLY A 287 7.00 -1.26 11.09
N LEU A 288 6.39 -2.15 10.32
CA LEU A 288 5.17 -2.85 10.66
C LEU A 288 5.17 -4.23 9.98
N ASP A 289 4.62 -5.24 10.64
CA ASP A 289 4.11 -6.43 9.98
C ASP A 289 2.68 -6.71 10.42
N LEU A 290 1.81 -7.02 9.47
CA LEU A 290 0.46 -7.51 9.70
C LEU A 290 0.27 -8.79 8.90
N GLU A 291 -0.16 -9.87 9.55
CA GLU A 291 -0.51 -11.13 8.90
C GLU A 291 -1.86 -11.62 9.45
N MET A 292 -2.69 -12.16 8.57
CA MET A 292 -3.94 -12.80 8.95
C MET A 292 -4.23 -13.97 8.01
N GLY A 293 -4.74 -15.06 8.55
CA GLY A 293 -5.18 -16.18 7.76
C GLY A 293 -5.64 -17.36 8.59
N ILE A 294 -5.40 -18.56 8.07
CA ILE A 294 -5.91 -19.81 8.62
C ILE A 294 -4.78 -20.78 8.93
N ALA A 295 -4.99 -21.59 9.97
CA ALA A 295 -4.19 -22.74 10.32
C ALA A 295 -5.03 -24.02 10.22
N ILE A 296 -4.42 -25.07 9.71
CA ILE A 296 -5.05 -26.38 9.46
C ILE A 296 -4.96 -27.22 10.74
N PRO A 297 -6.05 -27.88 11.18
CA PRO A 297 -7.29 -28.14 10.43
C PRO A 297 -8.38 -27.08 10.46
N ALA A 298 -8.45 -26.20 11.47
CA ALA A 298 -9.43 -25.11 11.53
C ALA A 298 -9.14 -24.15 12.69
N ALA A 299 -8.23 -23.19 12.48
CA ALA A 299 -7.98 -22.11 13.42
C ALA A 299 -7.63 -20.82 12.67
N LEU A 300 -7.85 -19.66 13.28
CA LEU A 300 -7.36 -18.39 12.74
C LEU A 300 -5.93 -18.17 13.21
N ALA A 301 -5.05 -17.81 12.29
CA ALA A 301 -3.67 -17.43 12.55
C ALA A 301 -3.49 -15.94 12.26
N GLY A 302 -2.70 -15.26 13.09
CA GLY A 302 -2.43 -13.85 12.87
C GLY A 302 -1.18 -13.37 13.59
N ARG A 303 -0.65 -12.25 13.09
CA ARG A 303 0.50 -11.53 13.64
C ARG A 303 0.32 -10.05 13.39
N ALA A 304 0.62 -9.24 14.39
CA ALA A 304 0.68 -7.79 14.26
C ALA A 304 1.87 -7.26 15.07
N HIS A 305 2.92 -6.82 14.38
CA HIS A 305 4.13 -6.25 14.99
C HIS A 305 4.30 -4.80 14.54
N LEU A 306 4.45 -3.89 15.48
CA LEU A 306 4.83 -2.51 15.22
C LEU A 306 6.26 -2.30 15.69
N PHE A 307 7.11 -1.77 14.82
CA PHE A 307 8.49 -1.40 15.11
C PHE A 307 8.59 0.12 15.15
N PRO A 308 8.23 0.77 16.26
CA PRO A 308 8.29 2.22 16.34
C PRO A 308 9.74 2.71 16.33
N VAL A 309 10.71 1.90 16.78
CA VAL A 309 12.12 2.30 16.95
C VAL A 309 13.02 1.42 16.09
N GLY A 310 13.96 2.06 15.40
CA GLY A 310 15.01 1.38 14.68
C GLY A 310 16.22 2.28 14.44
N LEU A 311 17.33 1.65 14.09
CA LEU A 311 18.56 2.30 13.71
C LEU A 311 19.12 1.60 12.48
N GLY A 312 19.35 2.34 11.41
CA GLY A 312 19.84 1.78 10.16
C GLY A 312 20.92 2.61 9.49
N VAL A 313 21.65 1.96 8.60
CA VAL A 313 22.61 2.59 7.69
C VAL A 313 22.25 2.20 6.27
N PHE A 314 22.35 3.14 5.34
CA PHE A 314 22.09 2.87 3.92
C PHE A 314 23.27 2.09 3.32
N VAL A 315 22.95 1.09 2.49
CA VAL A 315 23.95 0.27 1.78
C VAL A 315 23.82 0.40 0.26
N SER A 316 22.65 0.83 -0.22
CA SER A 316 22.39 1.27 -1.59
C SER A 316 21.37 2.42 -1.57
N GLN A 317 20.89 2.89 -2.73
CA GLN A 317 19.91 3.99 -2.76
C GLN A 317 18.61 3.62 -2.05
N THR A 318 18.11 2.40 -2.24
CA THR A 318 16.87 1.92 -1.59
C THR A 318 17.14 0.85 -0.53
N GLY A 319 18.36 0.32 -0.43
CA GLY A 319 18.76 -0.74 0.49
C GLY A 319 19.40 -0.22 1.78
N PHE A 320 19.21 -0.97 2.87
CA PHE A 320 19.72 -0.63 4.19
C PHE A 320 20.10 -1.87 5.01
N LEU A 321 20.97 -1.66 6.00
CA LEU A 321 21.16 -2.56 7.14
C LEU A 321 20.57 -1.87 8.36
N ALA A 322 19.60 -2.49 9.03
CA ALA A 322 18.93 -1.89 10.16
C ALA A 322 18.58 -2.88 11.27
N LEU A 323 18.56 -2.36 12.49
CA LEU A 323 18.01 -3.01 13.67
C LEU A 323 16.69 -2.32 14.02
N PHE A 324 15.64 -3.09 14.25
CA PHE A 324 14.31 -2.63 14.65
C PHE A 324 13.92 -3.28 15.97
N ALA A 325 13.26 -2.52 16.83
CA ALA A 325 12.70 -3.03 18.08
C ALA A 325 11.25 -2.54 18.20
N GLY A 326 10.39 -3.40 18.74
CA GLY A 326 8.98 -3.08 18.75
C GLY A 326 8.15 -3.86 19.74
N LEU A 327 6.85 -3.80 19.49
CA LEU A 327 5.78 -4.41 20.27
C LEU A 327 4.83 -5.10 19.31
N GLY A 328 4.27 -6.24 19.71
CA GLY A 328 3.32 -6.93 18.87
C GLY A 328 2.61 -8.06 19.57
N ALA A 329 1.86 -8.81 18.78
CA ALA A 329 1.29 -10.08 19.20
C ALA A 329 1.14 -10.99 17.99
N SER A 330 1.28 -12.29 18.23
CA SER A 330 0.93 -13.32 17.27
C SER A 330 0.32 -14.53 17.97
N GLY A 331 -0.38 -15.38 17.21
CA GLY A 331 -0.96 -16.60 17.76
C GLY A 331 -1.83 -17.35 16.77
N ILE A 332 -2.33 -18.50 17.22
CA ILE A 332 -3.28 -19.34 16.49
C ILE A 332 -4.44 -19.68 17.42
N THR A 333 -5.64 -19.27 17.06
CA THR A 333 -6.86 -19.41 17.89
C THR A 333 -7.02 -20.86 18.38
N ASP A 334 -7.24 -21.02 19.69
CA ASP A 334 -7.38 -22.31 20.41
C ASP A 334 -6.17 -23.27 20.36
N ARG A 335 -5.13 -22.96 19.58
CA ARG A 335 -3.94 -23.79 19.38
C ARG A 335 -2.71 -23.21 20.06
N MET A 336 -2.44 -21.93 19.81
CA MET A 336 -1.36 -21.16 20.42
C MET A 336 -1.88 -19.83 20.98
N PRO A 337 -1.73 -19.61 22.30
CA PRO A 337 -2.20 -18.39 22.93
C PRO A 337 -1.52 -17.15 22.33
N SER A 338 -2.34 -16.14 22.04
CA SER A 338 -1.84 -14.83 21.65
C SER A 338 -1.13 -14.19 22.84
N GLY A 339 0.15 -13.86 22.66
CA GLY A 339 0.97 -13.23 23.69
C GLY A 339 1.39 -11.82 23.26
N LEU A 340 1.57 -10.92 24.23
CA LEU A 340 2.30 -9.67 23.98
C LEU A 340 3.77 -10.03 23.73
N GLU A 341 4.31 -9.50 22.65
CA GLU A 341 5.66 -9.78 22.16
C GLU A 341 6.47 -8.49 22.09
N LEU A 342 7.75 -8.57 22.45
CA LEU A 342 8.75 -7.58 22.03
C LEU A 342 9.54 -8.17 20.86
N PRO A 343 9.23 -7.85 19.60
CA PRO A 343 10.06 -8.24 18.48
C PRO A 343 11.31 -7.38 18.37
N VAL A 344 12.47 -8.02 18.18
CA VAL A 344 13.73 -7.36 17.79
C VAL A 344 14.18 -7.98 16.47
N GLU A 345 14.38 -7.15 15.45
CA GLU A 345 14.72 -7.58 14.10
C GLU A 345 16.04 -6.96 13.63
N ALA A 346 16.91 -7.78 13.06
CA ALA A 346 17.97 -7.34 12.17
C ALA A 346 17.54 -7.59 10.73
N ARG A 347 17.66 -6.58 9.87
CA ARG A 347 17.27 -6.65 8.47
C ARG A 347 18.35 -6.03 7.58
N PHE A 348 18.68 -6.73 6.52
CA PHE A 348 19.60 -6.29 5.49
C PHE A 348 18.91 -6.37 4.14
N GLU A 349 19.01 -5.31 3.33
CA GLU A 349 18.45 -5.24 1.99
C GLU A 349 19.42 -4.53 1.07
N ILE A 350 19.60 -5.06 -0.14
CA ILE A 350 20.55 -4.53 -1.12
C ILE A 350 20.03 -4.71 -2.54
N ASP A 351 20.22 -3.69 -3.36
CA ASP A 351 19.91 -3.74 -4.78
C ASP A 351 20.99 -4.53 -5.54
N ALA A 352 20.55 -5.45 -6.39
CA ALA A 352 21.39 -6.19 -7.33
C ALA A 352 21.07 -5.71 -8.76
N GLY A 353 21.58 -4.52 -9.08
CA GLY A 353 21.27 -3.84 -10.34
C GLY A 353 19.82 -3.35 -10.42
N PRO A 354 19.33 -3.01 -11.61
CA PRO A 354 18.00 -2.42 -11.78
C PRO A 354 16.87 -3.46 -11.77
N VAL A 355 17.18 -4.76 -11.64
CA VAL A 355 16.18 -5.83 -11.85
C VAL A 355 15.90 -6.67 -10.62
N ALA A 356 16.78 -6.63 -9.63
CA ALA A 356 16.70 -7.50 -8.47
C ALA A 356 17.08 -6.76 -7.20
N ARG A 357 16.47 -7.17 -6.09
CA ARG A 357 16.85 -6.77 -4.73
C ARG A 357 16.79 -7.99 -3.85
N PHE A 358 17.79 -8.13 -2.98
CA PHE A 358 17.89 -9.24 -2.05
C PHE A 358 17.81 -8.72 -0.63
N GLY A 359 17.21 -9.51 0.24
CA GLY A 359 17.18 -9.21 1.65
C GLY A 359 17.30 -10.43 2.52
N PHE A 360 17.72 -10.18 3.76
CA PHE A 360 17.79 -11.16 4.82
C PHE A 360 17.22 -10.54 6.08
N PHE A 361 16.55 -11.33 6.90
CA PHE A 361 16.19 -10.91 8.25
C PHE A 361 16.36 -12.02 9.26
N ALA A 362 16.60 -11.60 10.49
CA ALA A 362 16.50 -12.41 11.68
C ALA A 362 15.73 -11.61 12.72
N ARG A 363 14.69 -12.23 13.28
CA ARG A 363 13.80 -11.61 14.27
C ARG A 363 13.61 -12.54 15.44
N GLU A 364 13.91 -12.06 16.62
CA GLU A 364 13.57 -12.72 17.87
C GLU A 364 12.31 -12.06 18.45
N ALA A 365 11.27 -12.85 18.74
CA ALA A 365 10.06 -12.37 19.40
C ALA A 365 10.02 -12.85 20.86
N PHE A 366 10.20 -11.91 21.79
CA PHE A 366 10.16 -12.20 23.22
C PHE A 366 8.71 -12.17 23.71
N SER A 367 8.11 -13.34 23.94
CA SER A 367 6.74 -13.47 24.46
C SER A 367 6.68 -13.29 25.97
N PHE A 368 5.90 -12.33 26.45
CA PHE A 368 5.68 -12.11 27.88
C PHE A 368 4.58 -13.03 28.42
N LEU A 369 4.77 -13.51 29.65
CA LEU A 369 3.73 -14.19 30.44
C LEU A 369 3.13 -15.47 29.81
N GLU A 370 3.76 -16.03 28.78
CA GLU A 370 3.32 -17.26 28.13
C GLU A 370 4.46 -18.31 28.14
N PRO A 371 4.57 -19.14 29.19
CA PRO A 371 5.65 -20.11 29.35
C PRO A 371 5.73 -21.16 28.23
N ARG A 372 4.69 -21.29 27.40
CA ARG A 372 4.68 -22.18 26.24
C ARG A 372 5.45 -21.60 25.05
N ARG A 373 5.70 -20.30 25.04
CA ARG A 373 6.32 -19.55 23.92
C ARG A 373 7.75 -19.07 24.23
N THR A 374 8.35 -19.54 25.32
CA THR A 374 9.67 -19.07 25.79
C THR A 374 10.80 -20.08 25.51
N ARG A 375 10.75 -20.85 24.40
CA ARG A 375 11.74 -21.92 24.12
C ARG A 375 12.07 -22.09 22.62
N GLY A 376 12.50 -21.03 21.95
CA GLY A 376 13.06 -21.12 20.60
C GLY A 376 14.53 -21.57 20.58
N LEU A 377 15.16 -21.54 19.40
CA LEU A 377 16.52 -22.04 19.14
C LEU A 377 17.57 -21.43 20.08
N LEU A 378 17.39 -20.17 20.46
CA LEU A 378 18.30 -19.43 21.32
C LEU A 378 17.89 -19.45 22.80
N ASP A 379 16.77 -20.10 23.15
CA ASP A 379 16.16 -20.14 24.48
C ASP A 379 15.84 -18.73 25.05
N LEU A 380 15.72 -17.73 24.16
CA LEU A 380 15.48 -16.32 24.47
C LEU A 380 14.07 -15.87 24.06
N GLY A 381 13.55 -16.38 22.94
CA GLY A 381 12.19 -16.14 22.44
C GLY A 381 11.85 -17.09 21.30
N GLU A 382 11.01 -16.66 20.37
CA GLU A 382 10.73 -17.39 19.12
C GLU A 382 11.50 -16.73 17.96
N LEU A 383 12.38 -17.49 17.31
CA LEU A 383 13.21 -17.00 16.21
C LEU A 383 12.51 -17.16 14.86
N SER A 384 12.46 -16.08 14.09
CA SER A 384 12.10 -16.07 12.67
C SER A 384 13.30 -15.61 11.84
N ILE A 385 13.72 -16.42 10.88
CA ILE A 385 14.79 -16.08 9.93
C ILE A 385 14.30 -16.27 8.51
N GLY A 386 14.71 -15.40 7.60
CA GLY A 386 14.33 -15.55 6.22
C GLY A 386 15.24 -14.83 5.25
N CYS A 387 15.19 -15.29 4.00
CA CYS A 387 15.77 -14.62 2.85
C CYS A 387 14.65 -14.24 1.88
N ARG A 388 14.83 -13.11 1.20
CA ARG A 388 13.85 -12.52 0.29
C ARG A 388 14.51 -12.03 -0.98
N ALA A 389 13.75 -12.03 -2.07
CA ALA A 389 14.15 -11.47 -3.35
C ALA A 389 12.96 -10.79 -4.02
N ARG A 390 13.15 -9.54 -4.45
CA ARG A 390 12.26 -8.84 -5.37
C ARG A 390 12.86 -8.89 -6.76
N LEU A 391 12.10 -9.39 -7.74
CA LEU A 391 12.43 -9.40 -9.15
C LEU A 391 11.47 -8.47 -9.89
N GLY A 392 11.99 -7.46 -10.57
CA GLY A 392 11.17 -6.49 -11.28
C GLY A 392 12.00 -5.38 -11.88
N GLU A 393 11.51 -4.15 -11.79
CA GLU A 393 12.18 -2.98 -12.36
C GLU A 393 12.51 -2.00 -11.24
N ALA A 394 13.66 -1.35 -11.36
CA ALA A 394 14.06 -0.23 -10.54
C ALA A 394 14.53 0.90 -11.44
N TRP A 395 14.05 2.10 -11.12
CA TRP A 395 14.35 3.33 -11.83
C TRP A 395 15.00 4.31 -10.87
N GLY A 396 16.23 4.70 -11.19
CA GLY A 396 16.99 5.71 -10.46
C GLY A 396 17.01 7.05 -11.19
N PHE A 397 17.08 8.12 -10.41
CA PHE A 397 17.43 9.48 -10.83
C PHE A 397 18.56 10.00 -9.94
N ASP A 398 19.10 11.19 -10.24
CA ASP A 398 20.34 11.73 -9.64
C ASP A 398 20.44 11.63 -8.11
N ARG A 399 19.29 11.62 -7.40
CA ARG A 399 19.25 11.62 -5.93
C ARG A 399 18.32 10.57 -5.32
N GLY A 400 17.70 9.70 -6.11
CA GLY A 400 16.77 8.71 -5.59
C GLY A 400 16.53 7.53 -6.53
N SER A 401 15.83 6.53 -6.03
CA SER A 401 15.46 5.33 -6.77
C SER A 401 14.14 4.79 -6.26
N TYR A 402 13.35 4.24 -7.19
CA TYR A 402 12.17 3.46 -6.91
C TYR A 402 12.35 2.08 -7.50
N GLY A 403 11.81 1.07 -6.85
CA GLY A 403 11.77 -0.31 -7.32
C GLY A 403 10.39 -0.90 -7.10
N SER A 404 9.99 -1.81 -7.97
CA SER A 404 8.87 -2.69 -7.70
C SER A 404 9.04 -4.02 -8.42
N GLY A 405 8.34 -5.05 -7.94
CA GLY A 405 8.36 -6.33 -8.61
C GLY A 405 7.66 -7.42 -7.85
N TYR A 406 7.82 -8.64 -8.35
CA TYR A 406 7.39 -9.83 -7.65
C TYR A 406 8.36 -10.18 -6.54
N PHE A 407 7.80 -10.39 -5.36
CA PHE A 407 8.50 -10.75 -4.14
C PHE A 407 8.42 -12.26 -3.92
N PHE A 408 9.54 -12.85 -3.53
CA PHE A 408 9.65 -14.25 -3.11
C PHE A 408 10.45 -14.31 -1.82
N ALA A 409 10.01 -15.11 -0.85
CA ALA A 409 10.79 -15.35 0.35
C ALA A 409 10.68 -16.78 0.86
N PHE A 410 11.74 -17.21 1.54
CA PHE A 410 11.74 -18.41 2.35
C PHE A 410 11.94 -18.00 3.81
N GLU A 411 11.08 -18.52 4.69
CA GLU A 411 11.11 -18.20 6.11
C GLU A 411 11.14 -19.49 6.94
N ARG A 412 11.99 -19.52 7.96
CA ARG A 412 11.85 -20.45 9.09
C ARG A 412 11.37 -19.66 10.29
N ARG A 413 10.27 -20.10 10.90
CA ARG A 413 9.61 -19.43 12.02
C ARG A 413 9.40 -20.39 13.16
N GLU A 414 9.78 -20.01 14.35
CA GLU A 414 9.49 -20.79 15.55
C GLU A 414 8.14 -20.40 16.13
N MET A 415 7.46 -21.39 16.71
CA MET A 415 6.27 -21.18 17.52
C MET A 415 6.17 -22.25 18.59
N GLY A 416 6.24 -21.83 19.84
CA GLY A 416 6.35 -22.75 20.98
C GLY A 416 7.66 -23.53 20.97
N ARG A 417 7.59 -24.85 20.82
CA ARG A 417 8.75 -25.77 20.80
C ARG A 417 9.10 -26.31 19.43
N ASP A 418 8.43 -25.81 18.40
CA ASP A 418 8.60 -26.30 17.03
C ASP A 418 8.94 -25.15 16.08
N ALA A 419 9.32 -25.54 14.86
CA ALA A 419 9.57 -24.64 13.76
C ALA A 419 8.66 -24.96 12.58
N MET A 420 8.43 -23.92 11.78
CA MET A 420 7.69 -23.95 10.54
C MET A 420 8.61 -23.50 9.42
N LEU A 421 8.44 -24.11 8.26
CA LEU A 421 9.09 -23.68 7.02
C LEU A 421 8.04 -23.08 6.10
N GLY A 422 8.30 -21.87 5.63
CA GLY A 422 7.38 -21.10 4.82
C GLY A 422 7.98 -20.65 3.50
N PHE A 423 7.08 -20.48 2.53
CA PHE A 423 7.34 -19.81 1.27
C PHE A 423 6.32 -18.69 1.12
N ALA A 424 6.83 -17.49 0.85
CA ALA A 424 6.02 -16.32 0.57
C ALA A 424 6.16 -15.91 -0.90
N PHE A 425 5.06 -15.43 -1.47
CA PHE A 425 4.99 -14.84 -2.80
C PHE A 425 4.10 -13.61 -2.77
N GLY A 426 4.48 -12.56 -3.48
CA GLY A 426 3.75 -11.30 -3.45
C GLY A 426 4.30 -10.22 -4.36
N THR A 427 4.06 -8.97 -3.98
CA THR A 427 4.63 -7.78 -4.61
C THR A 427 5.37 -6.96 -3.59
N GLU A 428 6.49 -6.36 -4.00
CA GLU A 428 7.25 -5.41 -3.19
C GLU A 428 7.38 -4.09 -3.96
N ILE A 429 7.31 -2.99 -3.22
CA ILE A 429 7.65 -1.64 -3.67
C ILE A 429 8.76 -1.16 -2.76
N ASP A 430 9.80 -0.57 -3.33
CA ASP A 430 10.88 0.05 -2.60
C ASP A 430 11.18 1.45 -3.12
N ALA A 431 11.60 2.32 -2.21
CA ALA A 431 11.93 3.71 -2.52
C ALA A 431 13.12 4.15 -1.70
N GLY A 432 13.90 5.05 -2.25
CA GLY A 432 15.15 5.50 -1.67
C GLY A 432 15.54 6.88 -2.16
N TYR A 433 16.08 7.68 -1.27
CA TYR A 433 16.64 8.99 -1.57
C TYR A 433 17.94 9.18 -0.80
N SER A 434 18.98 9.68 -1.46
CA SER A 434 20.26 10.03 -0.84
C SER A 434 20.59 11.52 -1.01
N PRO A 435 20.95 12.25 0.06
CA PRO A 435 21.58 13.56 -0.05
C PRO A 435 23.01 13.38 -0.60
N LYS A 436 23.53 14.43 -1.23
CA LYS A 436 24.93 14.50 -1.67
C LYS A 436 25.92 14.47 -0.50
#